data_AF-A0A1G0I990-F1
#
_entry.id   AF-A0A1G0I990-F1
#
_cell.length_a   1.000
_cell.length_b   1.000
_cell.length_c   1.000
_cell.angle_alpha   90.00
_cell.angle_beta   90.00
_cell.angle_gamma   90.00
#
_symmetry.space_group_name_H-M   'P 1'
#
loop_
_entity.id
_entity.type
_entity.pdbx_description
1 polymer ?
#
loop_
_entity_poly.entity_id
_entity_poly.type
_entity_poly.pdbx_seq_one_letter_code
_entity_poly.pdbx_strand_id
1 'polypeptide(L)'
;MQPKWLFALCLTLLTQIALAETCPTVSAIKHGALNGWQVYDSDDNKPLTAKRLADFKKSIRQFVLAEWKENTAQRGIMRCYYVDGDGSELEAYVAKNHFLPNKRKSEWYQVSGSLDCAASMGQCSFDQQKMPAKYLANN
;
A
#
# COMPACT_ATOMS: atom_id res chain seq x y z
N MET A 1 -35.15 10.80 -41.15
CA MET A 1 -34.70 9.64 -40.34
C MET A 1 -33.23 9.86 -39.99
N GLN A 2 -32.94 10.25 -38.75
CA GLN A 2 -31.58 10.54 -38.28
C GLN A 2 -31.38 9.93 -36.89
N PRO A 3 -30.14 9.51 -36.57
CA PRO A 3 -29.87 8.39 -35.69
C PRO A 3 -29.82 8.85 -34.22
N LYS A 4 -30.83 8.44 -33.42
CA LYS A 4 -30.89 8.78 -31.98
C LYS A 4 -30.10 7.82 -31.07
N TRP A 5 -29.30 6.92 -31.63
CA TRP A 5 -28.73 5.79 -30.87
C TRP A 5 -27.22 5.83 -30.66
N LEU A 6 -26.53 6.89 -31.08
CA LEU A 6 -25.06 6.96 -30.98
C LEU A 6 -24.52 7.75 -29.79
N PHE A 7 -25.35 8.49 -29.05
CA PHE A 7 -24.86 9.30 -27.92
C PHE A 7 -24.76 8.56 -26.58
N ALA A 8 -25.33 7.36 -26.46
CA ALA A 8 -25.32 6.61 -25.19
C ALA A 8 -24.05 5.76 -24.96
N LEU A 9 -23.22 5.53 -25.99
CA LEU A 9 -22.06 4.65 -25.88
C LEU A 9 -20.77 5.36 -25.41
N CYS A 10 -20.73 6.70 -25.39
CA CYS A 10 -19.52 7.45 -25.00
C CYS A 10 -19.37 7.69 -23.49
N LEU A 11 -20.40 7.43 -22.67
CA LEU A 11 -20.32 7.72 -21.22
C LEU A 11 -19.72 6.59 -20.37
N THR A 12 -19.57 5.37 -20.89
CA THR A 12 -19.07 4.22 -20.12
C THR A 12 -17.54 4.07 -20.14
N LEU A 13 -16.80 4.97 -20.83
CA LEU A 13 -15.34 4.92 -20.90
C LEU A 13 -14.61 5.81 -19.87
N LEU A 14 -15.33 6.54 -19.01
CA LEU A 14 -14.76 7.63 -18.20
C LEU A 14 -14.43 7.30 -16.73
N THR A 15 -14.42 6.03 -16.30
CA THR A 15 -14.15 5.71 -14.88
C THR A 15 -12.99 4.74 -14.67
N GLN A 16 -11.93 4.84 -15.47
CA GLN A 16 -10.61 4.40 -15.00
C GLN A 16 -9.96 5.55 -14.23
N ILE A 17 -10.59 5.94 -13.11
CA ILE A 17 -9.94 6.82 -12.15
C ILE A 17 -8.81 5.97 -11.56
N ALA A 18 -7.58 6.23 -12.02
CA ALA A 18 -6.37 5.74 -11.38
C ALA A 18 -6.30 6.40 -10.00
N LEU A 19 -7.04 5.84 -9.04
CA LEU A 19 -6.98 6.23 -7.64
C LEU A 19 -5.55 5.95 -7.19
N ALA A 20 -4.89 6.97 -6.64
CA ALA A 20 -3.63 6.77 -5.93
C ALA A 20 -3.91 5.73 -4.83
N GLU A 21 -3.12 4.67 -4.79
CA GLU A 21 -3.33 3.66 -3.78
C GLU A 21 -2.80 4.17 -2.44
N THR A 22 -3.43 3.71 -1.37
CA THR A 22 -3.04 4.01 0.01
C THR A 22 -2.91 2.72 0.79
N CYS A 23 -2.31 2.79 1.98
CA CYS A 23 -2.26 1.64 2.87
C CYS A 23 -3.67 1.08 3.14
N PRO A 24 -3.84 -0.24 3.34
CA PRO A 24 -5.14 -0.83 3.64
C PRO A 24 -5.74 -0.27 4.94
N THR A 25 -7.05 -0.02 4.96
CA THR A 25 -7.68 0.42 6.21
C THR A 25 -7.68 -0.71 7.25
N VAL A 26 -7.72 -0.36 8.53
CA VAL A 26 -7.85 -1.35 9.62
C VAL A 26 -9.07 -2.25 9.42
N SER A 27 -10.18 -1.68 8.94
CA SER A 27 -11.37 -2.44 8.58
C SER A 27 -11.10 -3.43 7.45
N ALA A 28 -10.45 -2.98 6.36
CA ALA A 28 -10.10 -3.86 5.24
C ALA A 28 -9.20 -5.02 5.68
N ILE A 29 -8.23 -4.77 6.57
CA ILE A 29 -7.35 -5.81 7.10
C ILE A 29 -8.14 -6.82 7.95
N LYS A 30 -8.99 -6.35 8.88
CA LYS A 30 -9.81 -7.21 9.73
C LYS A 30 -10.73 -8.10 8.92
N HIS A 31 -11.34 -7.56 7.87
CA HIS A 31 -12.27 -8.28 6.99
C HIS A 31 -11.59 -9.03 5.84
N GLY A 32 -10.26 -8.96 5.72
CA GLY A 32 -9.53 -9.68 4.66
C GLY A 32 -9.65 -9.09 3.26
N ALA A 33 -10.13 -7.86 3.12
CA ALA A 33 -10.23 -7.13 1.86
C ALA A 33 -8.86 -6.53 1.46
N LEU A 34 -7.84 -7.38 1.31
CA LEU A 34 -6.45 -6.95 1.17
C LEU A 34 -6.01 -6.67 -0.27
N ASN A 35 -6.77 -6.96 -1.34
CA ASN A 35 -6.47 -6.51 -2.72
C ASN A 35 -4.99 -6.61 -3.16
N GLY A 36 -4.38 -7.80 -2.98
CA GLY A 36 -2.97 -8.05 -3.34
C GLY A 36 -1.94 -7.62 -2.29
N TRP A 37 -2.37 -7.00 -1.19
CA TRP A 37 -1.55 -6.80 0.01
C TRP A 37 -1.42 -8.10 0.80
N GLN A 38 -0.27 -8.29 1.43
CA GLN A 38 0.00 -9.42 2.31
C GLN A 38 0.62 -8.94 3.63
N VAL A 39 0.34 -9.66 4.71
CA VAL A 39 0.87 -9.34 6.04
C VAL A 39 2.11 -10.18 6.31
N TYR A 40 3.18 -9.52 6.71
CA TYR A 40 4.48 -10.13 6.97
C TYR A 40 4.91 -9.90 8.41
N ASP A 41 5.72 -10.81 8.89
CA ASP A 41 6.49 -10.72 10.13
C ASP A 41 7.60 -9.68 9.97
N SER A 42 7.75 -8.77 10.95
CA SER A 42 8.80 -7.74 10.89
C SER A 42 10.21 -8.31 11.07
N ASP A 43 10.35 -9.44 11.76
CA ASP A 43 11.66 -9.94 12.18
C ASP A 43 12.33 -10.71 11.05
N ASP A 44 11.56 -11.56 10.35
CA ASP A 44 12.08 -12.45 9.31
C ASP A 44 11.55 -12.14 7.90
N ASN A 45 10.68 -11.15 7.75
CA ASN A 45 10.06 -10.72 6.50
C ASN A 45 9.27 -11.84 5.77
N LYS A 46 8.81 -12.87 6.48
CA LYS A 46 7.96 -13.92 5.91
C LYS A 46 6.48 -13.63 6.15
N PRO A 47 5.58 -14.18 5.32
CA PRO A 47 4.15 -14.09 5.58
C PRO A 47 3.78 -14.62 6.97
N LEU A 48 2.88 -13.92 7.67
CA LEU A 48 2.39 -14.40 8.96
C LEU A 48 1.71 -15.77 8.82
N THR A 49 1.95 -16.64 9.80
CA THR A 49 1.15 -17.87 9.95
C THR A 49 -0.31 -17.52 10.22
N ALA A 50 -1.24 -18.45 9.93
CA ALA A 50 -2.67 -18.20 10.13
C ALA A 50 -3.02 -17.76 11.57
N LYS A 51 -2.34 -18.32 12.58
CA LYS A 51 -2.51 -17.94 13.98
C LYS A 51 -2.05 -16.50 14.22
N ARG A 52 -0.81 -16.16 13.85
CA ARG A 52 -0.28 -14.79 14.00
C ARG A 52 -1.10 -13.77 13.21
N LEU A 53 -1.59 -14.13 12.04
CA LEU A 53 -2.47 -13.27 11.24
C LEU A 53 -3.80 -12.99 11.96
N ALA A 54 -4.39 -13.98 12.62
CA ALA A 54 -5.60 -13.78 13.42
C ALA A 54 -5.34 -12.85 14.61
N ASP A 55 -4.22 -13.05 15.32
CA ASP A 55 -3.81 -12.22 16.45
C ASP A 55 -3.52 -10.77 16.01
N PHE A 56 -2.83 -10.60 14.88
CA PHE A 56 -2.61 -9.29 14.26
C PHE A 56 -3.94 -8.59 13.95
N LYS A 57 -4.86 -9.27 13.24
CA LYS A 57 -6.19 -8.72 12.91
C LYS A 57 -6.99 -8.32 14.15
N LYS A 58 -6.88 -9.06 15.25
CA LYS A 58 -7.56 -8.73 16.50
C LYS A 58 -6.98 -7.46 17.14
N SER A 59 -5.67 -7.28 17.05
CA SER A 59 -4.92 -6.28 17.80
C SER A 59 -4.83 -4.93 17.09
N ILE A 60 -4.75 -4.90 15.75
CA ILE A 60 -4.60 -3.65 14.98
C ILE A 60 -5.69 -2.62 15.27
N ARG A 61 -5.29 -1.36 15.42
CA ARG A 61 -6.19 -0.21 15.64
C ARG A 61 -5.94 0.97 14.75
N GLN A 62 -4.70 1.33 14.49
CA GLN A 62 -4.40 2.60 13.81
C GLN A 62 -3.19 2.46 12.88
N PHE A 63 -3.26 3.11 11.73
CA PHE A 63 -2.13 3.32 10.82
C PHE A 63 -1.14 4.33 11.43
N VAL A 64 0.16 4.07 11.30
CA VAL A 64 1.20 4.97 11.82
C VAL A 64 2.23 5.39 10.81
N LEU A 65 2.60 4.51 9.87
CA LEU A 65 3.72 4.75 8.97
C LEU A 65 3.55 3.98 7.67
N ALA A 66 3.84 4.65 6.56
CA ALA A 66 4.14 4.00 5.29
C ALA A 66 5.64 4.14 5.00
N GLU A 67 6.27 3.07 4.57
CA GLU A 67 7.69 3.01 4.25
C GLU A 67 7.86 2.42 2.84
N TRP A 68 8.73 3.06 2.06
CA TRP A 68 9.18 2.56 0.78
C TRP A 68 10.69 2.32 0.82
N LYS A 69 11.12 1.06 0.74
CA LYS A 69 12.55 0.71 0.77
C LYS A 69 13.21 1.03 -0.57
N GLU A 70 14.23 1.90 -0.53
CA GLU A 70 14.96 2.36 -1.71
C GLU A 70 16.18 1.48 -2.01
N ASN A 71 16.76 0.79 -1.01
CA ASN A 71 18.14 0.33 -1.11
C ASN A 71 18.44 -1.15 -0.81
N THR A 72 17.52 -2.08 -1.06
CA THR A 72 17.78 -3.53 -0.88
C THR A 72 17.19 -4.37 -2.02
N ALA A 73 17.41 -5.68 -2.01
CA ALA A 73 16.73 -6.67 -2.88
C ALA A 73 15.19 -6.60 -2.81
N GLN A 74 14.65 -5.77 -1.91
CA GLN A 74 13.23 -5.47 -1.70
C GLN A 74 12.85 -4.07 -2.20
N ARG A 75 13.51 -3.58 -3.25
CA ARG A 75 13.18 -2.32 -3.92
C ARG A 75 11.76 -2.36 -4.48
N GLY A 76 10.99 -1.29 -4.23
CA GLY A 76 9.63 -1.18 -4.75
C GLY A 76 8.57 -1.92 -3.92
N ILE A 77 8.92 -2.34 -2.70
CA ILE A 77 7.97 -2.82 -1.71
C ILE A 77 7.50 -1.64 -0.86
N MET A 78 6.19 -1.39 -0.89
CA MET A 78 5.53 -0.50 0.06
C MET A 78 5.18 -1.30 1.30
N ARG A 79 5.50 -0.77 2.48
CA ARG A 79 5.18 -1.36 3.79
C ARG A 79 4.33 -0.38 4.57
N CYS A 80 3.31 -0.89 5.24
CA CYS A 80 2.38 -0.12 6.05
C CYS A 80 2.38 -0.70 7.46
N TYR A 81 2.69 0.13 8.44
CA TYR A 81 2.79 -0.23 9.84
C TYR A 81 1.57 0.29 10.62
N TYR A 82 1.18 -0.48 11.62
CA TYR A 82 0.01 -0.23 12.46
C TYR A 82 0.37 -0.47 13.92
N VAL A 83 -0.36 0.19 14.81
CA VAL A 83 -0.26 0.00 16.25
C VAL A 83 -1.54 -0.63 16.81
N ASP A 84 -1.43 -1.17 18.02
CA ASP A 84 -2.55 -1.67 18.80
C ASP A 84 -3.34 -0.56 19.53
N GLY A 85 -4.21 -0.95 20.47
CA GLY A 85 -5.05 -0.01 21.22
C GLY A 85 -4.31 0.81 22.26
N ASP A 86 -3.13 0.36 22.66
CA ASP A 86 -2.27 1.04 23.63
C ASP A 86 -1.19 1.89 22.92
N GLY A 87 -1.17 1.86 21.58
CA GLY A 87 -0.19 2.57 20.76
C GLY A 87 1.12 1.79 20.59
N SER A 88 1.17 0.52 20.98
CA SER A 88 2.35 -0.33 20.85
C SER A 88 2.57 -0.74 19.40
N GLU A 89 3.84 -0.79 18.98
CA GLU A 89 4.22 -1.34 17.69
C GLU A 89 3.87 -2.83 17.62
N LEU A 90 3.35 -3.24 16.46
CA LEU A 90 3.09 -4.64 16.17
C LEU A 90 4.29 -5.22 15.42
N GLU A 91 4.69 -6.44 15.77
CA GLU A 91 5.71 -7.22 15.06
C GLU A 91 5.19 -7.75 13.70
N ALA A 92 4.60 -6.86 12.91
CA ALA A 92 4.05 -7.15 11.60
C ALA A 92 3.83 -5.88 10.79
N TYR A 93 3.94 -6.02 9.47
CA TYR A 93 3.60 -4.96 8.52
C TYR A 93 2.76 -5.50 7.36
N VAL A 94 2.01 -4.62 6.72
CA VAL A 94 1.22 -4.95 5.52
C VAL A 94 1.97 -4.44 4.31
N ALA A 95 2.28 -5.30 3.34
CA ALA A 95 3.09 -4.92 2.19
C ALA A 95 2.51 -5.31 0.84
N LYS A 96 2.91 -4.56 -0.18
CA LYS A 96 2.60 -4.80 -1.59
C LYS A 96 3.70 -4.25 -2.47
N ASN A 97 3.96 -4.96 -3.57
CA ASN A 97 5.05 -4.65 -4.50
C ASN A 97 4.55 -3.74 -5.65
N HIS A 98 5.50 -3.15 -6.38
CA HIS A 98 5.27 -2.36 -7.60
C HIS A 98 4.59 -1.00 -7.34
N PHE A 99 4.82 -0.42 -6.18
CA PHE A 99 4.39 0.94 -5.85
C PHE A 99 5.58 1.87 -5.67
N LEU A 100 5.37 3.14 -6.02
CA LEU A 100 6.28 4.23 -5.68
C LEU A 100 5.55 5.28 -4.86
N PRO A 101 6.22 5.93 -3.89
CA PRO A 101 5.70 7.11 -3.23
C PRO A 101 5.20 8.15 -4.22
N ASN A 102 4.02 8.71 -3.98
CA ASN A 102 3.55 9.83 -4.79
C ASN A 102 4.36 11.07 -4.44
N LYS A 103 5.37 11.38 -5.26
CA LYS A 103 6.29 12.51 -5.03
C LYS A 103 5.66 13.89 -5.20
N ARG A 104 4.39 13.98 -5.63
CA ARG A 104 3.65 15.26 -5.65
C ARG A 104 3.16 15.66 -4.25
N LYS A 105 3.23 14.73 -3.29
CA LYS A 105 2.89 14.94 -1.88
C LYS A 105 4.18 15.17 -1.09
N SER A 106 4.23 16.25 -0.32
CA SER A 106 5.41 16.67 0.46
C SER A 106 5.60 15.88 1.76
N GLU A 107 4.67 14.98 2.07
CA GLU A 107 4.62 14.21 3.31
C GLU A 107 5.60 13.03 3.34
N TRP A 108 6.20 12.70 2.19
CA TRP A 108 7.27 11.71 2.09
C TRP A 108 8.63 12.35 2.38
N TYR A 109 9.38 11.78 3.30
CA TYR A 109 10.72 12.25 3.67
C TYR A 109 11.74 11.11 3.65
N GLN A 110 13.01 11.46 3.41
CA GLN A 110 14.09 10.48 3.35
C GLN A 110 14.52 10.07 4.75
N VAL A 111 14.61 8.75 4.95
CA VAL A 111 15.29 8.11 6.07
C VAL A 111 16.39 7.22 5.48
N SER A 112 17.47 6.95 6.23
CA SER A 112 18.62 6.19 5.73
C SER A 112 18.22 4.86 5.05
N GLY A 113 18.18 4.86 3.71
CA GLY A 113 17.81 3.71 2.88
C GLY A 113 16.31 3.53 2.57
N SER A 114 15.43 4.44 3.00
CA SER A 114 13.99 4.43 2.72
C SER A 114 13.39 5.83 2.50
N LEU A 115 12.18 5.85 1.95
CA LEU A 115 11.28 7.00 2.01
C LEU A 115 10.13 6.66 2.94
N ASP A 116 9.84 7.54 3.88
CA ASP A 116 8.86 7.32 4.93
C ASP A 116 7.75 8.38 4.87
N CYS A 117 6.54 8.00 5.27
CA CYS A 117 5.41 8.90 5.44
C CYS A 117 4.65 8.55 6.73
N ALA A 118 4.72 9.44 7.72
CA ALA A 118 4.04 9.33 9.01
C ALA A 118 2.81 10.28 9.11
N ALA A 119 2.29 10.73 7.98
CA ALA A 119 1.07 11.54 7.90
C ALA A 119 -0.18 10.65 7.98
N SER A 120 -1.37 11.21 7.73
CA SER A 120 -2.57 10.37 7.61
C SER A 120 -2.47 9.43 6.40
N MET A 121 -3.16 8.28 6.45
CA MET A 121 -3.17 7.28 5.37
C MET A 121 -3.52 7.86 3.99
N GLY A 122 -4.42 8.85 3.92
CA GLY A 122 -4.78 9.53 2.68
C GLY A 122 -3.69 10.46 2.12
N GLN A 123 -2.76 10.91 2.97
CA GLN A 123 -1.59 11.68 2.58
C GLN A 123 -0.42 10.78 2.17
N CYS A 124 -0.31 9.61 2.80
CA CYS A 124 0.63 8.54 2.44
C CYS A 124 0.15 7.73 1.23
N SER A 125 -0.04 8.43 0.12
CA SER A 125 -0.47 7.85 -1.15
C SER A 125 0.70 7.47 -2.05
N PHE A 126 0.44 6.52 -2.95
CA PHE A 126 1.42 5.97 -3.87
C PHE A 126 0.85 5.77 -5.26
N ASP A 127 1.72 5.88 -6.25
CA ASP A 127 1.39 5.73 -7.65
C ASP A 127 1.64 4.28 -8.07
N GLN A 128 0.67 3.69 -8.78
CA GLN A 128 0.90 2.44 -9.51
C GLN A 128 1.85 2.75 -10.67
N GLN A 129 3.08 2.22 -10.63
CA GLN A 129 4.00 2.30 -11.76
C GLN A 129 4.28 0.92 -12.35
N LYS A 130 4.35 0.87 -13.69
CA LYS A 130 5.27 -0.05 -14.36
C LYS A 130 6.66 0.29 -13.84
N MET A 131 7.22 -0.57 -12.97
CA MET A 131 8.58 -0.40 -12.46
C MET A 131 9.52 -0.06 -13.64
N PRO A 132 10.24 1.08 -13.62
CA PRO A 132 11.15 1.43 -14.70
C PRO A 132 12.14 0.28 -14.97
N ALA A 133 12.46 0.01 -16.24
CA ALA A 133 13.25 -1.17 -16.64
C ALA A 133 14.59 -1.34 -15.88
N LYS A 134 15.20 -0.23 -15.45
CA LYS A 134 16.39 -0.22 -14.58
C LYS A 134 16.20 -0.90 -13.21
N TYR A 135 14.96 -1.18 -12.81
CA TYR A 135 14.61 -1.88 -11.58
C TYR A 135 14.14 -3.32 -11.82
N LEU A 136 14.04 -3.78 -13.07
CA LEU A 136 13.66 -5.15 -13.45
C LEU A 136 14.86 -6.06 -13.74
N ALA A 137 16.09 -5.52 -13.74
CA ALA A 137 17.27 -6.23 -14.23
C ALA A 137 17.99 -7.12 -13.19
N ASN A 138 17.49 -7.23 -11.95
CA ASN A 138 18.18 -7.92 -10.85
C ASN A 138 17.37 -9.03 -10.16
N ASN A 139 16.38 -9.63 -10.85
CA ASN A 139 15.70 -10.84 -10.36
C ASN A 139 16.19 -12.07 -11.11
#